data_AF-A0A534CIF9-F1
#
_entry.id   AF-A0A534CIF9-F1
#
_cell.length_a   1.000
_cell.length_b   1.000
_cell.length_c   1.000
_cell.angle_alpha   90.00
_cell.angle_beta   90.00
_cell.angle_gamma   90.00
#
_symmetry.space_group_name_H-M   'P 1'
#
loop_
_entity.id
_entity.type
_entity.pdbx_description
1 polymer ?
#
loop_
_entity_poly.entity_id
_entity_poly.type
_entity_poly.pdbx_seq_one_letter_code
_entity_poly.pdbx_strand_id
1 'polypeptide(L)'
;VSTEALREAVQQEPAFQIGGQFSPEAAKGALAQAGISLADYERDLRTQARRAQLEGGIRASEFLTPAERARLAELEGQEREVRYLVLPAERFKSAAGVDDAAGQAYYKAHQAEYMTPESAHLEYAQLSLAALEAQVTASDADLRAAYEKAKGRLEVPEKRHARHVLVTGKDDAAALAQAQKVLAEAKAGKDFGELAKQYSQDPGSAHNGGDLGWAERSAFVAPFADALFGMKVGEIKGPVKTQFGYHIIRLDEIQAGKSKSFEEARSDLEAQLKRDRATDRFGEIQERLQTKASEPGADLKALAQEFDLQAGEMPTFVKGAGAPPLGLAPPLQELIFADPPLAIGRLGGPVLLGDDRLAIVKVLEHRKASPKPLAEVRESILAALTQSRATALALAAAKAARQKLEGGASFDAVAQELKVSAEPAHFVGRQDPSIPAPVREAVFSVPRPAGKPVFRELSLSDGGAALVEVTRVRTAAAHDEETQVTRARREAERLGTDDASAYVEEMRRTADVRKNPKAFE
;
A
#
# COMPACT_ATOMS: atom_id res chain seq x y z
N VAL A 1 -4.47 -14.52 -26.79
CA VAL A 1 -3.76 -15.10 -25.62
C VAL A 1 -3.76 -16.63 -25.75
N SER A 2 -2.57 -17.24 -25.89
CA SER A 2 -2.44 -18.70 -25.97
C SER A 2 -2.72 -19.37 -24.62
N THR A 3 -3.05 -20.65 -24.65
CA THR A 3 -3.23 -21.46 -23.42
C THR A 3 -1.94 -21.56 -22.61
N GLU A 4 -0.79 -21.54 -23.28
CA GLU A 4 0.54 -21.60 -22.67
C GLU A 4 0.84 -20.33 -21.86
N ALA A 5 0.62 -19.13 -22.42
CA ALA A 5 0.84 -17.88 -21.73
C ALA A 5 -0.06 -17.71 -20.48
N LEU A 6 -1.28 -18.26 -20.51
CA LEU A 6 -2.17 -18.29 -19.35
C LEU A 6 -1.64 -19.21 -18.25
N ARG A 7 -1.11 -20.36 -18.63
CA ARG A 7 -0.52 -21.31 -17.69
C ARG A 7 0.72 -20.72 -17.01
N GLU A 8 1.58 -20.06 -17.77
CA GLU A 8 2.76 -19.38 -17.21
C GLU A 8 2.36 -18.28 -16.22
N ALA A 9 1.38 -17.44 -16.57
CA ALA A 9 0.89 -16.39 -15.68
C ALA A 9 0.30 -16.95 -14.37
N VAL A 10 -0.46 -18.06 -14.43
CA VAL A 10 -0.95 -18.76 -13.24
C VAL A 10 0.21 -19.31 -12.40
N GLN A 11 1.24 -19.86 -13.03
CA GLN A 11 2.41 -20.39 -12.31
C GLN A 11 3.28 -19.31 -11.67
N GLN A 12 3.28 -18.11 -12.25
CA GLN A 12 4.03 -16.95 -11.75
C GLN A 12 3.29 -16.15 -10.67
N GLU A 13 2.01 -16.45 -10.40
CA GLU A 13 1.23 -15.79 -9.37
C GLU A 13 1.83 -16.06 -7.97
N PRO A 14 2.34 -15.03 -7.25
CA PRO A 14 2.99 -15.22 -5.96
C PRO A 14 2.12 -15.92 -4.92
N ALA A 15 0.80 -15.67 -4.93
CA ALA A 15 -0.13 -16.32 -4.02
C ALA A 15 -0.26 -17.84 -4.26
N PHE A 16 0.15 -18.32 -5.44
CA PHE A 16 0.09 -19.72 -5.83
C PHE A 16 1.44 -20.42 -5.66
N GLN A 17 2.42 -19.77 -5.04
CA GLN A 17 3.78 -20.29 -4.87
C GLN A 17 4.12 -20.64 -3.41
N ILE A 18 4.87 -21.71 -3.22
CA ILE A 18 5.54 -22.06 -1.96
C ILE A 18 7.04 -22.14 -2.25
N GLY A 19 7.84 -21.32 -1.56
CA GLY A 19 9.29 -21.26 -1.80
C GLY A 19 9.66 -20.80 -3.22
N GLY A 20 8.82 -19.99 -3.87
CA GLY A 20 9.02 -19.49 -5.24
C GLY A 20 8.67 -20.48 -6.35
N GLN A 21 8.10 -21.64 -6.02
CA GLN A 21 7.59 -22.61 -7.00
C GLN A 21 6.09 -22.77 -6.89
N PHE A 22 5.42 -22.96 -8.02
CA PHE A 22 3.97 -23.15 -8.07
C PHE A 22 3.53 -24.37 -7.25
N SER A 23 2.56 -24.18 -6.36
CA SER A 23 1.91 -25.21 -5.56
C SER A 23 0.40 -25.24 -5.84
N PRO A 24 -0.15 -26.38 -6.32
CA PRO A 24 -1.59 -26.56 -6.48
C PRO A 24 -2.38 -26.34 -5.19
N GLU A 25 -1.82 -26.69 -4.03
CA GLU A 25 -2.43 -26.53 -2.72
C GLU A 25 -2.49 -25.06 -2.30
N ALA A 26 -1.41 -24.30 -2.52
CA ALA A 26 -1.39 -22.85 -2.30
C ALA A 26 -2.41 -22.15 -3.19
N ALA A 27 -2.45 -22.50 -4.48
CA ALA A 27 -3.44 -21.96 -5.41
C ALA A 27 -4.88 -22.25 -4.95
N LYS A 28 -5.17 -23.49 -4.55
CA LYS A 28 -6.49 -23.88 -4.03
C LYS A 28 -6.84 -23.12 -2.76
N GLY A 29 -5.89 -22.95 -1.84
CA GLY A 29 -6.08 -22.20 -0.60
C GLY A 29 -6.37 -20.71 -0.86
N ALA A 30 -5.55 -20.06 -1.69
CA ALA A 30 -5.71 -18.65 -2.04
C ALA A 30 -7.04 -18.38 -2.78
N LEU A 31 -7.38 -19.22 -3.75
CA LEU A 31 -8.66 -19.12 -4.49
C LEU A 31 -9.87 -19.37 -3.58
N ALA A 32 -9.79 -20.33 -2.65
CA ALA A 32 -10.85 -20.60 -1.69
C ALA A 32 -11.06 -19.44 -0.71
N GLN A 33 -9.98 -18.82 -0.22
CA GLN A 33 -10.06 -17.61 0.62
C GLN A 33 -10.71 -16.44 -0.12
N ALA A 34 -10.44 -16.30 -1.42
CA ALA A 34 -11.03 -15.28 -2.28
C ALA A 34 -12.44 -15.64 -2.79
N GLY A 35 -12.95 -16.84 -2.50
CA GLY A 35 -14.28 -17.29 -2.92
C GLY A 35 -14.44 -17.46 -4.43
N ILE A 36 -13.35 -17.67 -5.18
CA ILE A 36 -13.36 -17.79 -6.65
C ILE A 36 -12.88 -19.16 -7.10
N SER A 37 -13.43 -19.68 -8.19
CA SER A 37 -12.95 -20.93 -8.79
C SER A 37 -11.72 -20.69 -9.67
N LEU A 38 -10.89 -21.73 -9.86
CA LEU A 38 -9.76 -21.67 -10.80
C LEU A 38 -10.23 -21.34 -12.23
N ALA A 39 -11.36 -21.88 -12.66
CA ALA A 39 -11.91 -21.60 -13.98
C ALA A 39 -12.36 -20.14 -14.14
N ASP A 40 -12.92 -19.54 -13.08
CA ASP A 40 -13.27 -18.12 -13.07
C ASP A 40 -12.01 -17.25 -13.08
N TYR A 41 -11.00 -17.59 -12.28
CA TYR A 41 -9.70 -16.93 -12.28
C TYR A 41 -9.03 -16.97 -13.67
N GLU A 42 -8.97 -18.15 -14.31
CA GLU A 42 -8.42 -18.30 -15.66
C GLU A 42 -9.21 -17.48 -16.72
N ARG A 43 -10.54 -17.42 -16.59
CA ARG A 43 -11.39 -16.61 -17.47
C ARG A 43 -11.10 -15.12 -17.29
N ASP A 44 -10.95 -14.67 -16.06
CA ASP A 44 -10.65 -13.28 -15.74
C ASP A 44 -9.24 -12.91 -16.21
N LEU A 45 -8.25 -13.76 -15.95
CA LEU A 45 -6.89 -13.61 -16.44
C LEU A 45 -6.84 -13.55 -17.97
N ARG A 46 -7.59 -14.40 -18.67
CA ARG A 46 -7.73 -14.36 -20.13
C ARG A 46 -8.37 -13.06 -20.61
N THR A 47 -9.30 -12.51 -19.85
CA THR A 47 -9.95 -11.22 -20.18
C THR A 47 -8.99 -10.07 -19.96
N GLN A 48 -8.26 -10.05 -18.84
CA GLN A 48 -7.21 -9.07 -18.55
C GLN A 48 -6.11 -9.11 -19.61
N ALA A 49 -5.58 -10.28 -19.94
CA ALA A 49 -4.54 -10.44 -20.95
C ALA A 49 -5.00 -9.98 -22.34
N ARG A 50 -6.26 -10.20 -22.72
CA ARG A 50 -6.82 -9.66 -23.98
C ARG A 50 -6.90 -8.14 -23.97
N ARG A 51 -7.29 -7.54 -22.85
CA ARG A 51 -7.31 -6.07 -22.69
C ARG A 51 -5.90 -5.51 -22.75
N ALA A 52 -4.97 -6.08 -22.00
CA ALA A 52 -3.56 -5.68 -22.01
C ALA A 52 -2.93 -5.81 -23.41
N GLN A 53 -3.27 -6.87 -24.16
CA GLN A 53 -2.82 -7.06 -25.54
C GLN A 53 -3.38 -5.98 -26.47
N LEU A 54 -4.65 -5.60 -26.31
CA LEU A 54 -5.28 -4.54 -27.09
C LEU A 54 -4.65 -3.17 -26.77
N GLU A 55 -4.58 -2.80 -25.49
CA GLU A 55 -3.96 -1.55 -25.04
C GLU A 55 -2.49 -1.47 -25.42
N GLY A 56 -1.75 -2.57 -25.28
CA GLY A 56 -0.36 -2.69 -25.70
C GLY A 56 -0.19 -2.57 -27.22
N GLY A 57 -1.12 -3.14 -28.00
CA GLY A 57 -1.15 -3.01 -29.45
C GLY A 57 -1.38 -1.56 -29.90
N ILE A 58 -2.30 -0.84 -29.24
CA ILE A 58 -2.52 0.60 -29.47
C ILE A 58 -1.25 1.39 -29.14
N ARG A 59 -0.67 1.18 -27.95
CA ARG A 59 0.58 1.83 -27.53
C ARG A 59 1.72 1.62 -28.54
N ALA A 60 1.88 0.38 -29.03
CA ALA A 60 2.96 0.01 -29.94
C ALA A 60 2.72 0.45 -31.39
N SER A 61 1.49 0.86 -31.73
CA SER A 61 1.15 1.31 -33.09
C SER A 61 1.49 2.77 -33.35
N GLU A 62 1.83 3.53 -32.30
CA GLU A 62 2.17 4.94 -32.40
C GLU A 62 3.60 5.16 -32.93
N PHE A 63 3.77 6.14 -33.81
CA PHE A 63 5.06 6.48 -34.39
C PHE A 63 5.14 7.96 -34.78
N LEU A 64 6.35 8.53 -34.68
CA LEU A 64 6.62 9.88 -35.18
C LEU A 64 7.18 9.85 -36.61
N THR A 65 6.60 10.64 -37.50
CA THR A 65 7.12 10.92 -38.83
C THR A 65 8.46 11.66 -38.77
N PRO A 66 9.30 11.61 -39.82
CA PRO A 66 10.53 12.40 -39.87
C PRO A 66 10.32 13.89 -39.62
N ALA A 67 9.20 14.45 -40.10
CA ALA A 67 8.86 15.86 -39.90
C ALA A 67 8.53 16.16 -38.42
N GLU A 68 7.77 15.29 -37.76
CA GLU A 68 7.46 15.43 -36.32
C GLU A 68 8.71 15.28 -35.46
N ARG A 69 9.61 14.33 -35.79
CA ARG A 69 10.89 14.18 -35.10
C ARG A 69 11.76 15.43 -35.25
N ALA A 70 11.87 15.97 -36.47
CA ALA A 70 12.60 17.21 -36.71
C ALA A 70 11.99 18.39 -35.94
N ARG A 71 10.66 18.47 -35.89
CA ARG A 71 9.93 19.51 -35.15
C ARG A 71 10.12 19.38 -33.64
N LEU A 72 10.08 18.16 -33.11
CA LEU A 72 10.35 17.88 -31.69
C LEU A 72 11.77 18.31 -31.33
N ALA A 73 12.77 17.91 -32.13
CA ALA A 73 14.15 18.31 -31.93
C ALA A 73 14.34 19.83 -31.96
N GLU A 74 13.67 20.53 -32.90
CA GLU A 74 13.69 21.99 -32.97
C GLU A 74 13.05 22.64 -31.72
N LEU A 75 11.94 22.08 -31.23
CA LEU A 75 11.24 22.60 -30.06
C LEU A 75 12.05 22.39 -28.78
N GLU A 76 12.63 21.21 -28.58
CA GLU A 76 13.46 20.87 -27.42
C GLU A 76 14.79 21.64 -27.41
N GLY A 77 15.44 21.74 -28.57
CA GLY A 77 16.66 22.51 -28.76
C GLY A 77 16.43 24.02 -28.82
N GLN A 78 15.19 24.48 -28.68
CA GLN A 78 14.88 25.90 -28.67
C GLN A 78 15.49 26.57 -27.44
N GLU A 79 16.31 27.58 -27.68
CA GLU A 79 16.81 28.51 -26.67
C GLU A 79 16.23 29.89 -26.92
N ARG A 80 15.89 30.58 -25.84
CA ARG A 80 15.37 31.94 -25.88
C ARG A 80 16.35 32.87 -25.20
N GLU A 81 16.67 34.00 -25.80
CA GLU A 81 17.41 35.06 -25.11
C GLU A 81 16.44 35.74 -24.15
N VAL A 82 16.72 35.59 -22.87
CA VAL A 82 15.87 36.02 -21.76
C VAL A 82 16.59 37.06 -20.95
N ARG A 83 15.84 38.09 -20.58
CA ARG A 83 16.18 39.00 -19.49
C ARG A 83 15.02 39.03 -18.51
N TYR A 84 15.28 39.10 -17.21
CA TYR A 84 14.19 39.22 -16.24
C TYR A 84 14.58 40.03 -15.01
N LEU A 85 13.57 40.52 -14.30
CA LEU A 85 13.67 41.09 -12.97
C LEU A 85 12.64 40.45 -12.04
N VAL A 86 12.94 40.48 -10.74
CA VAL A 86 12.05 39.98 -9.70
C VAL A 86 11.66 41.15 -8.80
N LEU A 87 10.38 41.18 -8.44
CA LEU A 87 9.75 42.11 -7.52
C LEU A 87 9.30 41.33 -6.28
N PRO A 88 10.13 41.25 -5.23
CA PRO A 88 9.78 40.53 -4.01
C PRO A 88 8.58 41.18 -3.32
N ALA A 89 7.62 40.37 -2.86
CA ALA A 89 6.45 40.85 -2.12
C ALA A 89 6.83 41.67 -0.88
N GLU A 90 7.94 41.33 -0.21
CA GLU A 90 8.45 42.04 0.96
C GLU A 90 8.54 43.56 0.77
N ARG A 91 8.90 44.03 -0.43
CA ARG A 91 9.04 45.47 -0.71
C ARG A 91 7.71 46.21 -0.73
N PHE A 92 6.60 45.49 -0.87
CA PHE A 92 5.25 46.02 -0.94
C PHE A 92 4.48 45.90 0.38
N LYS A 93 5.05 45.27 1.41
CA LYS A 93 4.37 45.11 2.71
C LYS A 93 4.01 46.43 3.37
N SER A 94 4.91 47.41 3.37
CA SER A 94 4.62 48.74 3.92
C SER A 94 3.54 49.49 3.13
N ALA A 95 3.45 49.26 1.82
CA ALA A 95 2.44 49.84 0.94
C ALA A 95 1.09 49.09 0.98
N ALA A 96 1.02 47.90 1.60
CA ALA A 96 -0.20 47.09 1.68
C ALA A 96 -1.32 47.77 2.50
N GLY A 97 -0.98 48.72 3.37
CA GLY A 97 -1.93 49.56 4.10
C GLY A 97 -2.98 48.74 4.86
N VAL A 98 -2.55 47.65 5.51
CA VAL A 98 -3.43 46.80 6.32
C VAL A 98 -3.43 47.34 7.74
N ASP A 99 -4.58 47.85 8.15
CA ASP A 99 -4.84 48.35 9.49
C ASP A 99 -5.86 47.47 10.22
N ASP A 100 -6.15 47.83 11.47
CA ASP A 100 -7.09 47.12 12.32
C ASP A 100 -8.51 47.09 11.73
N ALA A 101 -8.90 48.16 11.05
CA ALA A 101 -10.19 48.25 10.38
C ALA A 101 -10.29 47.20 9.25
N ALA A 102 -9.24 47.04 8.45
CA ALA A 102 -9.16 45.99 7.43
C ALA A 102 -9.19 44.59 8.05
N GLY A 103 -8.50 44.36 9.17
CA GLY A 103 -8.51 43.10 9.90
C GLY A 103 -9.90 42.74 10.44
N GLN A 104 -10.60 43.70 11.03
CA GLN A 104 -11.97 43.51 11.55
C GLN A 104 -12.97 43.24 10.42
N ALA A 105 -12.87 43.98 9.31
CA ALA A 105 -13.72 43.76 8.15
C ALA A 105 -13.50 42.37 7.55
N TYR A 106 -12.25 41.93 7.44
CA TYR A 106 -11.92 40.60 6.94
C TYR A 106 -12.47 39.50 7.85
N TYR A 107 -12.23 39.59 9.17
CA TYR A 107 -12.76 38.62 10.14
C TYR A 107 -14.29 38.50 10.05
N LYS A 108 -15.00 39.64 9.94
CA LYS A 108 -16.46 39.63 9.82
C LYS A 108 -16.94 38.94 8.54
N ALA A 109 -16.22 39.14 7.43
CA ALA A 109 -16.56 38.53 6.13
C ALA A 109 -16.20 37.03 6.07
N HIS A 110 -15.19 36.58 6.81
CA HIS A 110 -14.64 35.22 6.77
C HIS A 110 -14.80 34.48 8.10
N GLN A 111 -15.84 34.81 8.88
CA GLN A 111 -16.00 34.30 10.25
C GLN A 111 -16.03 32.77 10.32
N ALA A 112 -16.55 32.10 9.28
CA ALA A 112 -16.59 30.64 9.18
C ALA A 112 -15.20 29.98 9.17
N GLU A 113 -14.16 30.68 8.72
CA GLU A 113 -12.77 30.20 8.72
C GLU A 113 -12.12 30.27 10.11
N TYR A 114 -12.70 31.07 11.00
CA TYR A 114 -12.18 31.33 12.35
C TYR A 114 -13.09 30.75 13.42
N MET A 115 -13.58 29.54 13.23
CA MET A 115 -14.42 28.85 14.20
C MET A 115 -13.58 27.97 15.14
N THR A 116 -14.02 27.88 16.39
CA THR A 116 -13.66 26.78 17.28
C THR A 116 -14.41 25.52 16.81
N PRO A 117 -13.78 24.34 16.79
CA PRO A 117 -14.48 23.11 16.47
C PRO A 117 -15.47 22.77 17.58
N GLU A 118 -16.49 21.99 17.23
CA GLU A 118 -17.38 21.39 18.22
C GLU A 118 -16.56 20.50 19.18
N SER A 119 -16.83 20.59 20.48
CA SER A 119 -16.12 19.83 21.51
C SER A 119 -17.02 19.50 22.69
N ALA A 120 -16.61 18.53 23.50
CA ALA A 120 -17.31 18.13 24.71
C ALA A 120 -16.35 18.11 25.91
N HIS A 121 -16.88 18.48 27.08
CA HIS A 121 -16.27 18.17 28.37
C HIS A 121 -16.86 16.83 28.84
N LEU A 122 -16.01 15.86 29.19
CA LEU A 122 -16.47 14.53 29.59
C LEU A 122 -15.69 13.93 30.74
N GLU A 123 -16.37 13.11 31.54
CA GLU A 123 -15.74 12.08 32.37
C GLU A 123 -15.61 10.81 31.52
N TYR A 124 -14.54 10.05 31.72
CA TYR A 124 -14.32 8.78 31.04
C TYR A 124 -13.81 7.72 31.99
N ALA A 125 -14.04 6.45 31.64
CA ALA A 125 -13.33 5.32 32.22
C ALA A 125 -12.96 4.36 31.10
N GLN A 126 -11.70 3.92 31.08
CA GLN A 126 -11.17 3.04 30.04
C GLN A 126 -10.49 1.78 30.60
N LEU A 127 -10.43 0.75 29.78
CA LEU A 127 -9.69 -0.48 30.02
C LEU A 127 -8.88 -0.83 28.78
N SER A 128 -7.66 -1.30 28.96
CA SER A 128 -6.87 -1.86 27.87
C SER A 128 -6.62 -3.35 28.08
N LEU A 129 -6.53 -4.09 26.98
CA LEU A 129 -6.16 -5.50 26.99
C LEU A 129 -4.79 -5.69 27.67
N ALA A 130 -3.84 -4.78 27.42
CA ALA A 130 -2.53 -4.80 28.06
C ALA A 130 -2.61 -4.65 29.59
N ALA A 131 -3.52 -3.81 30.11
CA ALA A 131 -3.74 -3.68 31.55
C ALA A 131 -4.32 -4.97 32.15
N LEU A 132 -5.24 -5.64 31.44
CA LEU A 132 -5.74 -6.95 31.85
C LEU A 132 -4.65 -8.03 31.80
N GLU A 133 -3.85 -8.08 30.74
CA GLU A 133 -2.76 -9.06 30.58
C GLU A 133 -1.75 -8.96 31.73
N ALA A 134 -1.44 -7.74 32.17
CA ALA A 134 -0.57 -7.50 33.33
C ALA A 134 -1.14 -8.03 34.66
N GLN A 135 -2.47 -8.21 34.76
CA GLN A 135 -3.13 -8.79 35.92
C GLN A 135 -3.26 -10.33 35.84
N VAL A 136 -3.09 -10.93 34.65
CA VAL A 136 -3.23 -12.37 34.47
C VAL A 136 -1.97 -13.09 34.93
N THR A 137 -2.15 -14.11 35.77
CA THR A 137 -1.10 -15.06 36.15
C THR A 137 -1.34 -16.42 35.49
N ALA A 138 -0.25 -17.10 35.16
CA ALA A 138 -0.27 -18.47 34.64
C ALA A 138 0.48 -19.36 35.62
N SER A 139 -0.19 -20.37 36.17
CA SER A 139 0.45 -21.34 37.05
C SER A 139 1.25 -22.37 36.23
N ASP A 140 2.23 -23.04 36.85
CA ASP A 140 2.98 -24.12 36.19
C ASP A 140 2.05 -25.24 35.69
N ALA A 141 0.98 -25.52 36.44
CA ALA A 141 -0.04 -26.49 36.06
C ALA A 141 -0.78 -26.07 34.78
N ASP A 142 -1.13 -24.79 34.65
CA ASP A 142 -1.76 -24.25 33.44
C ASP A 142 -0.84 -24.36 32.22
N LEU A 143 0.44 -24.01 32.39
CA LEU A 143 1.43 -24.07 31.33
C LEU A 143 1.67 -25.51 30.86
N ARG A 144 1.71 -26.47 31.79
CA ARG A 144 1.80 -27.90 31.44
C ARG A 144 0.55 -28.35 30.68
N ALA A 145 -0.64 -27.97 31.13
CA ALA A 145 -1.88 -28.30 30.42
C ALA A 145 -1.93 -27.68 29.01
N ALA A 146 -1.46 -26.44 28.85
CA ALA A 146 -1.33 -25.78 27.56
C ALA A 146 -0.32 -26.48 26.65
N TYR A 147 0.82 -26.91 27.20
CA TYR A 147 1.83 -27.70 26.48
C TYR A 147 1.25 -29.03 25.99
N GLU A 148 0.53 -29.79 26.83
CA GLU A 148 -0.11 -31.04 26.43
C GLU A 148 -1.08 -30.85 25.25
N LYS A 149 -1.89 -29.78 25.28
CA LYS A 149 -2.79 -29.43 24.17
C LYS A 149 -2.03 -28.99 22.91
N ALA A 150 -0.86 -28.38 23.08
CA ALA A 150 -0.05 -27.85 21.99
C ALA A 150 0.91 -28.87 21.38
N LYS A 151 1.15 -30.03 22.02
CA LYS A 151 2.14 -31.05 21.60
C LYS A 151 2.10 -31.37 20.10
N GLY A 152 0.92 -31.65 19.55
CA GLY A 152 0.80 -31.97 18.12
C GLY A 152 1.20 -30.83 17.17
N ARG A 153 1.14 -29.57 17.63
CA ARG A 153 1.62 -28.39 16.88
C ARG A 153 3.10 -28.07 17.12
N LEU A 154 3.66 -28.58 18.22
CA LEU A 154 5.06 -28.39 18.61
C LEU A 154 5.98 -29.51 18.08
N GLU A 155 5.40 -30.54 17.47
CA GLU A 155 6.09 -31.65 16.82
C GLU A 155 6.45 -31.31 15.37
N VAL A 156 7.74 -31.37 15.06
CA VAL A 156 8.23 -31.52 13.68
C VAL A 156 8.32 -33.02 13.41
N PRO A 157 7.49 -33.58 12.52
CA PRO A 157 7.50 -35.02 12.25
C PRO A 157 8.80 -35.47 11.58
N GLU A 158 9.18 -36.73 11.80
CA GLU A 158 10.31 -37.36 11.12
C GLU A 158 10.05 -37.45 9.61
N LYS A 159 11.04 -37.04 8.81
CA LYS A 159 11.02 -37.17 7.35
C LYS A 159 12.13 -38.11 6.90
N ARG A 160 11.86 -38.87 5.83
CA ARG A 160 12.84 -39.74 5.19
C ARG A 160 12.95 -39.40 3.71
N HIS A 161 14.18 -39.39 3.22
CA HIS A 161 14.49 -39.26 1.80
C HIS A 161 14.70 -40.65 1.22
N ALA A 162 13.85 -41.06 0.28
CA ALA A 162 13.83 -42.44 -0.18
C ALA A 162 13.68 -42.53 -1.69
N ARG A 163 14.20 -43.63 -2.25
CA ARG A 163 13.96 -44.03 -3.63
C ARG A 163 13.19 -45.33 -3.68
N HIS A 164 12.41 -45.53 -4.72
CA HIS A 164 11.77 -46.82 -4.96
C HIS A 164 11.76 -47.29 -6.41
N VAL A 165 11.59 -48.59 -6.58
CA VAL A 165 11.22 -49.21 -7.86
C VAL A 165 9.89 -49.91 -7.66
N LEU A 166 8.87 -49.52 -8.41
CA LEU A 166 7.56 -50.16 -8.41
C LEU A 166 7.49 -51.18 -9.56
N VAL A 167 7.26 -52.44 -9.24
CA VAL A 167 6.98 -53.48 -10.22
C VAL A 167 5.53 -53.90 -10.10
N THR A 168 4.76 -53.71 -11.17
CA THR A 168 3.37 -54.17 -11.27
C THR A 168 3.25 -55.30 -12.31
N GLY A 169 2.15 -56.04 -12.27
CA GLY A 169 1.86 -57.11 -13.21
C GLY A 169 0.51 -57.77 -12.94
N LYS A 170 -0.12 -58.32 -13.99
CA LYS A 170 -1.38 -59.07 -13.89
C LYS A 170 -1.19 -60.46 -13.28
N ASP A 171 0.01 -61.02 -13.44
CA ASP A 171 0.45 -62.24 -12.78
C ASP A 171 1.37 -61.86 -11.61
N ASP A 172 0.91 -62.17 -10.40
CA ASP A 172 1.61 -61.82 -9.16
C ASP A 172 2.96 -62.53 -9.03
N ALA A 173 3.06 -63.78 -9.50
CA ALA A 173 4.30 -64.56 -9.44
C ALA A 173 5.37 -63.97 -10.38
N ALA A 174 4.96 -63.53 -11.57
CA ALA A 174 5.85 -62.86 -12.51
C ALA A 174 6.32 -61.49 -11.98
N ALA A 175 5.42 -60.71 -11.38
CA ALA A 175 5.76 -59.42 -10.77
C ALA A 175 6.72 -59.58 -9.59
N LEU A 176 6.49 -60.60 -8.74
CA LEU A 176 7.38 -60.93 -7.64
C LEU A 176 8.77 -61.36 -8.14
N ALA A 177 8.85 -62.23 -9.15
CA ALA A 177 10.12 -62.67 -9.72
C ALA A 177 10.93 -61.49 -10.32
N GLN A 178 10.25 -60.58 -11.02
CA GLN A 178 10.87 -59.37 -11.56
C GLN A 178 11.35 -58.44 -10.42
N ALA A 179 10.56 -58.26 -9.37
CA ALA A 179 10.97 -57.45 -8.21
C ALA A 179 12.15 -58.06 -7.45
N GLN A 180 12.19 -59.40 -7.31
CA GLN A 180 13.32 -60.12 -6.72
C GLN A 180 14.60 -59.96 -7.56
N LYS A 181 14.48 -59.98 -8.89
CA LYS A 181 15.60 -59.70 -9.79
C LYS A 181 16.15 -58.29 -9.60
N VAL A 182 15.28 -57.29 -9.61
CA VAL A 182 15.68 -55.89 -9.38
C VAL A 182 16.35 -55.72 -8.02
N LEU A 183 15.80 -56.35 -6.96
CA LEU A 183 16.41 -56.32 -5.63
C LEU A 183 17.82 -56.94 -5.61
N ALA A 184 18.01 -58.08 -6.28
CA ALA A 184 19.31 -58.74 -6.35
C ALA A 184 20.35 -57.86 -7.07
N GLU A 185 19.96 -57.21 -8.16
CA GLU A 185 20.82 -56.27 -8.89
C GLU A 185 21.16 -55.03 -8.07
N ALA A 186 20.17 -54.48 -7.34
CA ALA A 186 20.37 -53.35 -6.45
C ALA A 186 21.33 -53.70 -5.29
N LYS A 187 21.19 -54.89 -4.69
CA LYS A 187 22.09 -55.38 -3.63
C LYS A 187 23.48 -55.74 -4.14
N ALA A 188 23.62 -56.08 -5.42
CA ALA A 188 24.92 -56.31 -6.07
C ALA A 188 25.67 -55.00 -6.41
N GLY A 189 25.11 -53.83 -6.05
CA GLY A 189 25.77 -52.54 -6.22
C GLY A 189 25.52 -51.86 -7.56
N LYS A 190 24.55 -52.32 -8.36
CA LYS A 190 24.09 -51.53 -9.52
C LYS A 190 23.46 -50.23 -9.06
N ASP A 191 23.59 -49.17 -9.87
CA ASP A 191 23.00 -47.88 -9.56
C ASP A 191 21.47 -47.99 -9.44
N PHE A 192 20.94 -47.56 -8.28
CA PHE A 192 19.52 -47.70 -7.97
C PHE A 192 18.65 -46.80 -8.86
N GLY A 193 19.16 -45.63 -9.25
CA GLY A 193 18.45 -44.70 -10.12
C GLY A 193 18.30 -45.26 -11.53
N GLU A 194 19.34 -45.89 -12.07
CA GLU A 194 19.27 -46.56 -13.36
C GLU A 194 18.32 -47.77 -13.32
N LEU A 195 18.34 -48.56 -12.24
CA LEU A 195 17.36 -49.64 -12.04
C LEU A 195 15.92 -49.11 -11.97
N ALA A 196 15.70 -47.97 -11.31
CA ALA A 196 14.39 -47.34 -11.25
C ALA A 196 13.92 -46.84 -12.62
N LYS A 197 14.78 -46.16 -13.39
CA LYS A 197 14.46 -45.73 -14.76
C LYS A 197 14.14 -46.89 -15.68
N GLN A 198 14.85 -48.01 -15.52
CA GLN A 198 14.72 -49.18 -16.38
C GLN A 198 13.51 -50.05 -16.02
N TYR A 199 13.20 -50.21 -14.73
CA TYR A 199 12.26 -51.23 -14.26
C TYR A 199 11.06 -50.70 -13.47
N SER A 200 11.10 -49.44 -13.00
CA SER A 200 10.00 -48.87 -12.23
C SER A 200 8.83 -48.51 -13.15
N GLN A 201 7.64 -48.87 -12.70
CA GLN A 201 6.36 -48.56 -13.33
C GLN A 201 5.63 -47.44 -12.56
N ASP A 202 6.31 -46.78 -11.62
CA ASP A 202 5.79 -45.60 -10.95
C ASP A 202 5.93 -44.36 -11.86
N PRO A 203 4.82 -43.77 -12.34
CA PRO A 203 4.89 -42.64 -13.27
C PRO A 203 5.50 -41.38 -12.64
N GLY A 204 5.41 -41.23 -11.32
CA GLY A 204 5.86 -40.03 -10.59
C GLY A 204 7.38 -39.95 -10.40
N SER A 205 8.03 -41.07 -10.10
CA SER A 205 9.45 -41.09 -9.72
C SER A 205 10.37 -41.86 -10.67
N ALA A 206 9.84 -42.77 -11.51
CA ALA A 206 10.67 -43.67 -12.33
C ALA A 206 11.70 -42.91 -13.21
N HIS A 207 11.26 -41.85 -13.89
CA HIS A 207 12.12 -41.05 -14.77
C HIS A 207 13.20 -40.28 -13.99
N ASN A 208 12.97 -40.00 -12.71
CA ASN A 208 13.91 -39.34 -11.80
C ASN A 208 14.73 -40.33 -10.95
N GLY A 209 14.90 -41.56 -11.45
CA GLY A 209 15.67 -42.57 -10.72
C GLY A 209 14.99 -43.05 -9.44
N GLY A 210 13.66 -43.01 -9.41
CA GLY A 210 12.85 -43.52 -8.32
C GLY A 210 12.77 -42.60 -7.10
N ASP A 211 13.26 -41.36 -7.19
CA ASP A 211 13.31 -40.42 -6.06
C ASP A 211 11.92 -39.93 -5.62
N LEU A 212 11.63 -40.08 -4.33
CA LEU A 212 10.38 -39.68 -3.69
C LEU A 212 10.52 -38.38 -2.90
N GLY A 213 11.72 -37.81 -2.80
CA GLY A 213 12.00 -36.62 -2.00
C GLY A 213 11.86 -36.87 -0.49
N TRP A 214 11.78 -35.77 0.28
CA TRP A 214 11.55 -35.81 1.72
C TRP A 214 10.08 -36.00 2.05
N ALA A 215 9.74 -37.12 2.68
CA ALA A 215 8.36 -37.45 3.00
C ALA A 215 8.19 -37.90 4.45
N GLU A 216 7.04 -37.55 5.02
CA GLU A 216 6.58 -38.02 6.32
C GLU A 216 5.94 -39.40 6.21
N ARG A 217 5.81 -40.12 7.32
CA ARG A 217 5.23 -41.47 7.33
C ARG A 217 3.80 -41.52 6.75
N SER A 218 3.03 -40.45 6.97
CA SER A 218 1.65 -40.28 6.47
C SER A 218 1.55 -40.18 4.94
N ALA A 219 2.65 -39.89 4.23
CA ALA A 219 2.67 -39.80 2.78
C ALA A 219 2.62 -41.18 2.08
N PHE A 220 2.76 -42.28 2.83
CA PHE A 220 2.87 -43.63 2.28
C PHE A 220 1.79 -44.57 2.81
N VAL A 221 1.39 -45.56 2.00
CA VAL A 221 0.53 -46.66 2.45
C VAL A 221 1.23 -47.52 3.49
N ALA A 222 0.49 -48.05 4.46
CA ALA A 222 1.05 -48.68 5.66
C ALA A 222 2.17 -49.71 5.39
N PRO A 223 2.06 -50.67 4.44
CA PRO A 223 3.13 -51.65 4.22
C PRO A 223 4.44 -51.01 3.70
N PHE A 224 4.34 -49.95 2.90
CA PHE A 224 5.49 -49.20 2.41
C PHE A 224 6.10 -48.35 3.53
N ALA A 225 5.24 -47.64 4.28
CA ALA A 225 5.64 -46.82 5.41
C ALA A 225 6.37 -47.64 6.48
N ASP A 226 5.85 -48.81 6.85
CA ASP A 226 6.45 -49.70 7.85
C ASP A 226 7.81 -50.25 7.40
N ALA A 227 7.93 -50.58 6.11
CA ALA A 227 9.19 -51.01 5.55
C ALA A 227 10.23 -49.87 5.58
N LEU A 228 9.88 -48.70 5.04
CA LEU A 228 10.75 -47.54 4.93
C LEU A 228 11.17 -46.98 6.29
N PHE A 229 10.24 -46.85 7.23
CA PHE A 229 10.52 -46.29 8.56
C PHE A 229 11.26 -47.27 9.50
N GLY A 230 11.34 -48.55 9.13
CA GLY A 230 12.17 -49.55 9.79
C GLY A 230 13.59 -49.70 9.23
N MET A 231 13.94 -48.97 8.17
CA MET A 231 15.25 -49.07 7.50
C MET A 231 16.32 -48.18 8.14
N LYS A 232 17.58 -48.55 7.94
CA LYS A 232 18.76 -47.71 8.19
C LYS A 232 19.18 -46.97 6.92
N VAL A 233 19.85 -45.83 7.07
CA VAL A 233 20.42 -45.07 5.94
C VAL A 233 21.33 -45.99 5.11
N GLY A 234 21.13 -45.98 3.78
CA GLY A 234 21.82 -46.84 2.82
C GLY A 234 21.22 -48.25 2.64
N GLU A 235 20.22 -48.63 3.45
CA GLU A 235 19.59 -49.95 3.33
C GLU A 235 18.72 -50.04 2.07
N ILE A 236 18.69 -51.24 1.46
CA ILE A 236 17.79 -51.60 0.37
C ILE A 236 16.89 -52.76 0.83
N LYS A 237 15.58 -52.53 0.81
CA LYS A 237 14.55 -53.44 1.34
C LYS A 237 13.46 -53.72 0.31
N GLY A 238 13.00 -54.97 0.25
CA GLY A 238 12.02 -55.41 -0.72
C GLY A 238 12.13 -56.91 -1.02
N PRO A 239 11.24 -57.45 -1.89
CA PRO A 239 10.07 -56.77 -2.44
C PRO A 239 8.98 -56.59 -1.37
N VAL A 240 8.50 -55.35 -1.18
CA VAL A 240 7.40 -55.02 -0.27
C VAL A 240 6.10 -54.99 -1.05
N LYS A 241 5.14 -55.84 -0.70
CA LYS A 241 3.84 -55.89 -1.37
C LYS A 241 2.93 -54.79 -0.85
N THR A 242 2.36 -54.01 -1.77
CA THR A 242 1.26 -53.06 -1.50
C THR A 242 0.12 -53.29 -2.50
N GLN A 243 -0.94 -52.49 -2.40
CA GLN A 243 -2.02 -52.45 -3.38
C GLN A 243 -1.56 -52.01 -4.79
N PHE A 244 -0.39 -51.37 -4.91
CA PHE A 244 0.13 -50.87 -6.18
C PHE A 244 1.07 -51.86 -6.88
N GLY A 245 1.56 -52.88 -6.18
CA GLY A 245 2.54 -53.83 -6.70
C GLY A 245 3.62 -54.16 -5.70
N TYR A 246 4.78 -54.58 -6.21
CA TYR A 246 5.95 -54.89 -5.40
C TYR A 246 6.95 -53.73 -5.44
N HIS A 247 7.34 -53.24 -4.27
CA HIS A 247 8.27 -52.13 -4.12
C HIS A 247 9.65 -52.61 -3.67
N ILE A 248 10.69 -52.14 -4.33
CA ILE A 248 12.06 -52.17 -3.82
C ILE A 248 12.36 -50.76 -3.34
N ILE A 249 12.75 -50.62 -2.09
CA ILE A 249 12.91 -49.34 -1.40
C ILE A 249 14.38 -49.18 -1.04
N ARG A 250 14.95 -47.99 -1.26
CA ARG A 250 16.25 -47.59 -0.76
C ARG A 250 16.08 -46.34 0.10
N LEU A 251 16.65 -46.35 1.30
CA LEU A 251 16.64 -45.20 2.19
C LEU A 251 17.94 -44.42 2.03
N ASP A 252 17.86 -43.16 1.59
CA ASP A 252 19.04 -42.31 1.40
C ASP A 252 19.36 -41.48 2.63
N GLU A 253 18.36 -40.85 3.27
CA GLU A 253 18.59 -39.99 4.45
C GLU A 253 17.42 -40.03 5.45
N ILE A 254 17.73 -39.74 6.72
CA ILE A 254 16.74 -39.59 7.81
C ILE A 254 16.89 -38.20 8.42
N GLN A 255 15.80 -37.44 8.43
CA GLN A 255 15.67 -36.21 9.19
C GLN A 255 14.79 -36.51 10.41
N ALA A 256 15.43 -36.65 11.58
CA ALA A 256 14.74 -36.95 12.83
C ALA A 256 13.69 -35.89 13.16
N GLY A 257 12.53 -36.34 13.63
CA GLY A 257 11.53 -35.44 14.19
C GLY A 257 12.08 -34.72 15.41
N LYS A 258 11.64 -33.48 15.63
CA LYS A 258 12.00 -32.68 16.79
C LYS A 258 10.77 -32.04 17.38
N SER A 259 10.56 -32.21 18.68
CA SER A 259 9.52 -31.52 19.42
C SER A 259 10.16 -30.44 20.26
N LYS A 260 9.61 -29.22 20.26
CA LYS A 260 10.01 -28.23 21.27
C LYS A 260 9.65 -28.81 22.65
N SER A 261 10.62 -28.86 23.55
CA SER A 261 10.41 -29.27 24.94
C SER A 261 9.54 -28.25 25.68
N PHE A 262 8.99 -28.66 26.83
CA PHE A 262 8.24 -27.75 27.70
C PHE A 262 9.05 -26.52 28.09
N GLU A 263 10.33 -26.69 28.44
CA GLU A 263 11.21 -25.58 28.82
C GLU A 263 11.44 -24.60 27.67
N GLU A 264 11.63 -25.11 26.44
CA GLU A 264 11.79 -24.27 25.24
C GLU A 264 10.50 -23.55 24.85
N ALA A 265 9.33 -24.16 25.11
CA ALA A 265 8.03 -23.57 24.79
C ALA A 265 7.44 -22.72 25.93
N ARG A 266 8.02 -22.76 27.14
CA ARG A 266 7.42 -22.21 28.36
C ARG A 266 7.06 -20.73 28.22
N SER A 267 8.00 -19.91 27.77
CA SER A 267 7.80 -18.45 27.64
C SER A 267 6.74 -18.11 26.59
N ASP A 268 6.75 -18.81 25.46
CA ASP A 268 5.77 -18.61 24.39
C ASP A 268 4.36 -19.01 24.87
N LEU A 269 4.25 -20.14 25.58
CA LEU A 269 3.00 -20.63 26.16
C LEU A 269 2.47 -19.70 27.25
N GLU A 270 3.35 -19.13 28.07
CA GLU A 270 2.96 -18.18 29.11
C GLU A 270 2.41 -16.89 28.49
N ALA A 271 3.12 -16.31 27.52
CA ALA A 271 2.65 -15.11 26.82
C ALA A 271 1.31 -15.37 26.10
N GLN A 272 1.18 -16.51 25.42
CA GLN A 272 -0.06 -16.87 24.74
C GLN A 272 -1.21 -17.06 25.73
N LEU A 273 -1.00 -17.81 26.80
CA LEU A 273 -2.04 -18.09 27.79
C LEU A 273 -2.49 -16.81 28.52
N LYS A 274 -1.57 -15.90 28.83
CA LYS A 274 -1.90 -14.59 29.41
C LYS A 274 -2.77 -13.77 28.46
N ARG A 275 -2.39 -13.69 27.18
CA ARG A 275 -3.18 -12.99 26.15
C ARG A 275 -4.55 -13.62 25.92
N ASP A 276 -4.65 -14.93 25.84
CA ASP A 276 -5.92 -15.64 25.64
C ASP A 276 -6.88 -15.34 26.81
N ARG A 277 -6.41 -15.53 28.06
CA ARG A 277 -7.19 -15.22 29.26
C ARG A 277 -7.57 -13.74 29.37
N ALA A 278 -6.67 -12.84 28.98
CA ALA A 278 -6.94 -11.41 28.98
C ALA A 278 -8.00 -11.05 27.94
N THR A 279 -7.95 -11.67 26.75
CA THR A 279 -8.94 -11.51 25.68
C THR A 279 -10.33 -12.00 26.13
N ASP A 280 -10.39 -13.20 26.72
CA ASP A 280 -11.64 -13.76 27.27
C ASP A 280 -12.23 -12.82 28.31
N ARG A 281 -11.42 -12.37 29.29
CA ARG A 281 -11.84 -11.43 30.33
C ARG A 281 -12.25 -10.06 29.76
N PHE A 282 -11.57 -9.57 28.72
CA PHE A 282 -11.91 -8.32 28.05
C PHE A 282 -13.31 -8.41 27.42
N GLY A 283 -13.61 -9.51 26.72
CA GLY A 283 -14.94 -9.78 26.17
C GLY A 283 -16.02 -9.87 27.23
N GLU A 284 -15.77 -10.60 28.32
CA GLU A 284 -16.70 -10.70 29.47
C GLU A 284 -16.97 -9.34 30.11
N ILE A 285 -15.93 -8.53 30.33
CA ILE A 285 -16.07 -7.17 30.87
C ILE A 285 -16.86 -6.30 29.91
N GLN A 286 -16.60 -6.37 28.60
CA GLN A 286 -17.34 -5.61 27.61
C GLN A 286 -18.84 -5.91 27.66
N GLU A 287 -19.24 -7.19 27.67
CA GLU A 287 -20.65 -7.60 27.73
C GLU A 287 -21.33 -7.15 29.04
N ARG A 288 -20.66 -7.37 30.18
CA ARG A 288 -21.20 -6.97 31.48
C ARG A 288 -21.28 -5.45 31.63
N LEU A 289 -20.27 -4.72 31.15
CA LEU A 289 -20.23 -3.27 31.20
C LEU A 289 -21.34 -2.68 30.31
N GLN A 290 -21.60 -3.24 29.13
CA GLN A 290 -22.72 -2.84 28.27
C GLN A 290 -24.06 -3.00 28.97
N THR A 291 -24.27 -4.13 29.63
CA THR A 291 -25.50 -4.41 30.38
C THR A 291 -25.69 -3.37 31.50
N LYS A 292 -24.68 -3.21 32.37
CA LYS A 292 -24.77 -2.29 33.51
C LYS A 292 -24.80 -0.81 33.13
N ALA A 293 -24.06 -0.40 32.10
CA ALA A 293 -24.07 0.99 31.64
C ALA A 293 -25.42 1.43 31.07
N SER A 294 -26.24 0.47 30.63
CA SER A 294 -27.58 0.72 30.08
C SER A 294 -28.68 0.78 31.15
N GLU A 295 -28.36 0.41 32.40
CA GLU A 295 -29.33 0.43 33.50
C GLU A 295 -29.67 1.87 33.94
N PRO A 296 -30.94 2.16 34.29
CA PRO A 296 -31.30 3.46 34.85
C PRO A 296 -30.52 3.75 36.13
N GLY A 297 -29.81 4.88 36.17
CA GLY A 297 -29.02 5.29 37.33
C GLY A 297 -27.59 4.74 37.37
N ALA A 298 -27.12 4.10 36.29
CA ALA A 298 -25.72 3.71 36.15
C ALA A 298 -24.76 4.88 36.39
N ASP A 299 -23.74 4.66 37.22
CA ASP A 299 -22.74 5.65 37.61
C ASP A 299 -21.35 5.24 37.10
N LEU A 300 -20.66 6.17 36.43
CA LEU A 300 -19.36 5.93 35.81
C LEU A 300 -18.31 5.50 36.85
N LYS A 301 -18.31 6.13 38.03
CA LYS A 301 -17.31 5.86 39.07
C LYS A 301 -17.53 4.49 39.70
N ALA A 302 -18.78 4.10 39.95
CA ALA A 302 -19.12 2.77 40.44
C ALA A 302 -18.69 1.68 39.45
N LEU A 303 -18.97 1.87 38.15
CA LEU A 303 -18.54 0.92 37.10
C LEU A 303 -17.02 0.88 36.97
N ALA A 304 -16.35 2.02 37.06
CA ALA A 304 -14.89 2.07 37.04
C ALA A 304 -14.27 1.28 38.20
N GLN A 305 -14.85 1.34 39.39
CA GLN A 305 -14.40 0.55 40.54
C GLN A 305 -14.71 -0.94 40.39
N GLU A 306 -15.90 -1.31 39.91
CA GLU A 306 -16.31 -2.72 39.76
C GLU A 306 -15.44 -3.46 38.73
N PHE A 307 -15.10 -2.79 37.62
CA PHE A 307 -14.38 -3.40 36.50
C PHE A 307 -12.90 -2.98 36.43
N ASP A 308 -12.38 -2.29 37.45
CA ASP A 308 -10.99 -1.80 37.53
C ASP A 308 -10.58 -0.95 36.31
N LEU A 309 -11.47 -0.06 35.89
CA LEU A 309 -11.25 0.86 34.77
C LEU A 309 -10.44 2.08 35.22
N GLN A 310 -9.55 2.55 34.37
CA GLN A 310 -8.84 3.82 34.57
C GLN A 310 -9.78 5.00 34.25
N ALA A 311 -10.22 5.70 35.28
CA ALA A 311 -11.11 6.85 35.17
C ALA A 311 -10.36 8.20 35.16
N GLY A 312 -10.95 9.19 34.48
CA GLY A 312 -10.45 10.56 34.44
C GLY A 312 -11.47 11.55 33.89
N GLU A 313 -11.10 12.82 33.94
CA GLU A 313 -11.88 13.94 33.39
C GLU A 313 -11.13 14.53 32.19
N MET A 314 -11.88 14.96 31.18
CA MET A 314 -11.39 15.45 29.90
C MET A 314 -12.05 16.78 29.56
N PRO A 315 -11.43 17.92 29.95
CA PRO A 315 -12.02 19.24 29.75
C PRO A 315 -12.34 19.60 28.29
N THR A 316 -11.65 18.98 27.34
CA THR A 316 -11.85 19.23 25.89
C THR A 316 -11.58 17.97 25.09
N PHE A 317 -12.64 17.35 24.58
CA PHE A 317 -12.59 16.32 23.55
C PHE A 317 -13.18 16.90 22.25
N VAL A 318 -12.41 16.91 21.16
CA VAL A 318 -12.77 17.67 19.95
C VAL A 318 -13.43 16.76 18.91
N LYS A 319 -14.51 17.23 18.27
CA LYS A 319 -15.14 16.51 17.15
C LYS A 319 -14.18 16.42 15.96
N GLY A 320 -13.96 15.21 15.46
CA GLY A 320 -13.05 14.92 14.35
C GLY A 320 -11.55 14.85 14.71
N ALA A 321 -11.16 15.15 15.95
CA ALA A 321 -9.76 15.06 16.41
C ALA A 321 -9.56 14.25 17.71
N GLY A 322 -10.57 14.22 18.58
CA GLY A 322 -10.51 13.56 19.88
C GLY A 322 -9.60 14.28 20.88
N ALA A 323 -9.10 13.55 21.88
CA ALA A 323 -8.08 14.01 22.84
C ALA A 323 -7.42 12.83 23.57
N PRO A 324 -6.11 12.86 23.89
CA PRO A 324 -5.46 11.83 24.71
C PRO A 324 -6.04 11.77 26.14
N PRO A 325 -6.23 10.58 26.75
CA PRO A 325 -5.76 9.28 26.26
C PRO A 325 -6.73 8.56 25.31
N LEU A 326 -7.94 9.09 25.10
CA LEU A 326 -8.98 8.43 24.30
C LEU A 326 -8.67 8.46 22.79
N GLY A 327 -7.95 9.49 22.33
CA GLY A 327 -7.55 9.66 20.93
C GLY A 327 -8.73 9.89 20.00
N LEU A 328 -8.51 9.66 18.70
CA LEU A 328 -9.53 9.72 17.66
C LEU A 328 -10.11 8.32 17.41
N ALA A 329 -11.20 7.98 18.10
CA ALA A 329 -11.93 6.72 17.88
C ALA A 329 -13.28 7.00 17.22
N PRO A 330 -13.54 6.54 15.98
CA PRO A 330 -14.80 6.81 15.28
C PRO A 330 -16.05 6.40 16.05
N PRO A 331 -16.13 5.22 16.71
CA PRO A 331 -17.30 4.87 17.52
C PRO A 331 -17.55 5.83 18.68
N LEU A 332 -16.48 6.36 19.28
CA LEU A 332 -16.58 7.34 20.36
C LEU A 332 -17.00 8.73 19.83
N GLN A 333 -16.50 9.12 18.66
CA GLN A 333 -16.91 10.36 17.98
C GLN A 333 -18.40 10.35 17.67
N GLU A 334 -18.90 9.24 17.10
CA GLU A 334 -20.31 9.05 16.80
C GLU A 334 -21.14 9.06 18.09
N LEU A 335 -20.73 8.31 19.11
CA LEU A 335 -21.44 8.26 20.39
C LEU A 335 -21.61 9.65 21.01
N ILE A 336 -20.57 10.49 21.01
CA ILE A 336 -20.61 11.81 21.67
C ILE A 336 -21.35 12.85 20.80
N PHE A 337 -21.07 12.89 19.50
CA PHE A 337 -21.43 14.01 18.62
C PHE A 337 -22.46 13.68 17.52
N ALA A 338 -23.16 12.53 17.62
CA ALA A 338 -24.30 12.19 16.77
C ALA A 338 -25.40 13.28 16.80
N ASP A 339 -26.41 13.14 15.94
CA ASP A 339 -27.61 13.97 15.97
C ASP A 339 -28.86 13.10 16.27
N PRO A 340 -29.44 13.17 17.48
CA PRO A 340 -29.06 14.04 18.60
C PRO A 340 -27.79 13.56 19.34
N PRO A 341 -26.99 14.47 19.94
CA PRO A 341 -25.76 14.10 20.64
C PRO A 341 -26.06 13.43 21.99
N LEU A 342 -25.07 12.75 22.56
CA LEU A 342 -25.21 12.14 23.88
C LEU A 342 -25.61 13.21 24.91
N ALA A 343 -26.76 13.01 25.56
CA ALA A 343 -27.30 14.01 26.48
C ALA A 343 -26.37 14.27 27.68
N ILE A 344 -26.31 15.52 28.12
CA ILE A 344 -25.50 15.92 29.28
C ILE A 344 -25.93 15.12 30.51
N GLY A 345 -24.96 14.61 31.25
CA GLY A 345 -25.14 13.79 32.44
C GLY A 345 -25.46 12.31 32.16
N ARG A 346 -25.67 11.91 30.90
CA ARG A 346 -25.87 10.50 30.53
C ARG A 346 -24.54 9.78 30.30
N LEU A 347 -24.50 8.54 30.76
CA LEU A 347 -23.44 7.59 30.42
C LEU A 347 -23.65 7.08 28.99
N GLY A 348 -22.58 6.97 28.22
CA GLY A 348 -22.54 6.38 26.91
C GLY A 348 -21.45 5.32 26.81
N GLY A 349 -21.65 4.38 25.88
CA GLY A 349 -20.78 3.23 25.68
C GLY A 349 -21.26 1.98 26.45
N PRO A 350 -20.38 0.99 26.62
CA PRO A 350 -18.97 0.99 26.24
C PRO A 350 -18.75 1.00 24.73
N VAL A 351 -17.67 1.64 24.29
CA VAL A 351 -17.22 1.67 22.89
C VAL A 351 -15.76 1.25 22.79
N LEU A 352 -15.41 0.63 21.67
CA LEU A 352 -14.03 0.23 21.38
C LEU A 352 -13.19 1.43 20.91
N LEU A 353 -11.98 1.54 21.43
CA LEU A 353 -10.97 2.52 21.06
C LEU A 353 -9.81 1.83 20.32
N GLY A 354 -10.05 1.44 19.07
CA GLY A 354 -9.19 0.49 18.35
C GLY A 354 -9.61 -0.95 18.64
N ASP A 355 -8.67 -1.88 18.62
CA ASP A 355 -8.95 -3.32 18.76
C ASP A 355 -8.72 -3.85 20.19
N ASP A 356 -8.11 -3.05 21.07
CA ASP A 356 -7.54 -3.50 22.34
C ASP A 356 -7.91 -2.63 23.55
N ARG A 357 -8.81 -1.64 23.36
CA ARG A 357 -9.25 -0.74 24.42
C ARG A 357 -10.75 -0.52 24.41
N LEU A 358 -11.31 -0.37 25.59
CA LEU A 358 -12.73 -0.13 25.84
C LEU A 358 -12.88 1.17 26.63
N ALA A 359 -13.90 1.97 26.34
CA ALA A 359 -14.22 3.13 27.15
C ALA A 359 -15.73 3.36 27.31
N ILE A 360 -16.10 3.86 28.48
CA ILE A 360 -17.38 4.51 28.76
C ILE A 360 -17.13 6.00 29.01
N VAL A 361 -18.10 6.83 28.65
CA VAL A 361 -17.99 8.29 28.83
C VAL A 361 -19.29 8.86 29.38
N LYS A 362 -19.18 9.96 30.10
CA LYS A 362 -20.32 10.78 30.53
C LYS A 362 -20.06 12.22 30.15
N VAL A 363 -20.95 12.79 29.34
CA VAL A 363 -20.79 14.18 28.87
C VAL A 363 -21.23 15.14 29.96
N LEU A 364 -20.36 16.08 30.33
CA LEU A 364 -20.62 17.15 31.29
C LEU A 364 -21.07 18.44 30.59
N GLU A 365 -20.56 18.71 29.38
CA GLU A 365 -20.87 19.92 28.62
C GLU A 365 -20.68 19.66 27.12
N HIS A 366 -21.58 20.20 26.30
CA HIS A 366 -21.40 20.29 24.84
C HIS A 366 -21.11 21.72 24.43
N ARG A 367 -20.01 21.93 23.70
CA ARG A 367 -19.60 23.23 23.15
C ARG A 367 -19.73 23.18 21.63
N LYS A 368 -20.74 23.85 21.09
CA LYS A 368 -20.94 23.98 19.65
C LYS A 368 -19.81 24.77 19.01
N ALA A 369 -19.61 24.58 17.71
CA ALA A 369 -18.72 25.42 16.94
C ALA A 369 -19.12 26.90 17.08
N SER A 370 -18.15 27.74 17.45
CA SER A 370 -18.38 29.17 17.69
C SER A 370 -17.21 30.01 17.19
N PRO A 371 -17.41 31.27 16.79
CA PRO A 371 -16.32 32.10 16.31
C PRO A 371 -15.24 32.31 17.38
N LYS A 372 -13.97 32.06 17.03
CA LYS A 372 -12.83 32.43 17.86
C LYS A 372 -12.82 33.95 18.09
N PRO A 373 -12.52 34.44 19.30
CA PRO A 373 -12.42 35.88 19.55
C PRO A 373 -11.44 36.55 18.56
N LEU A 374 -11.82 37.70 18.00
CA LEU A 374 -10.97 38.45 17.07
C LEU A 374 -9.56 38.68 17.66
N ALA A 375 -9.45 38.95 18.95
CA ALA A 375 -8.17 39.16 19.62
C ALA A 375 -7.19 37.98 19.45
N GLU A 376 -7.67 36.74 19.41
CA GLU A 376 -6.83 35.54 19.24
C GLU A 376 -6.34 35.36 17.80
N VAL A 377 -7.13 35.78 16.81
CA VAL A 377 -6.83 35.58 15.38
C VAL A 377 -6.34 36.86 14.68
N ARG A 378 -6.42 38.02 15.33
CA ARG A 378 -6.15 39.35 14.73
C ARG A 378 -4.77 39.41 14.09
N GLU A 379 -3.72 39.03 14.80
CA GLU A 379 -2.35 39.12 14.27
C GLU A 379 -2.16 38.23 13.04
N SER A 380 -2.72 37.01 13.07
CA SER A 380 -2.68 36.09 11.92
C SER A 380 -3.42 36.65 10.71
N ILE A 381 -4.58 37.27 10.93
CA ILE A 381 -5.38 37.92 9.87
C ILE A 381 -4.63 39.08 9.26
N LEU A 382 -4.05 39.97 10.09
CA LEU A 382 -3.31 41.13 9.61
C LEU A 382 -2.07 40.70 8.81
N ALA A 383 -1.35 39.68 9.27
CA ALA A 383 -0.20 39.12 8.55
C ALA A 383 -0.61 38.53 7.20
N ALA A 384 -1.68 37.71 7.17
CA ALA A 384 -2.19 37.10 5.93
C ALA A 384 -2.68 38.15 4.92
N LEU A 385 -3.43 39.15 5.40
CA LEU A 385 -3.87 40.29 4.58
C LEU A 385 -2.70 41.09 4.02
N THR A 386 -1.69 41.36 4.86
CA THR A 386 -0.49 42.11 4.45
C THR A 386 0.24 41.37 3.34
N GLN A 387 0.44 40.06 3.51
CA GLN A 387 1.09 39.23 2.51
C GLN A 387 0.29 39.17 1.21
N SER A 388 -1.03 38.97 1.30
CA SER A 388 -1.92 38.89 0.13
C SER A 388 -1.92 40.21 -0.67
N ARG A 389 -2.06 41.34 0.01
CA ARG A 389 -2.00 42.66 -0.65
C ARG A 389 -0.63 42.98 -1.21
N ALA A 390 0.44 42.67 -0.48
CA ALA A 390 1.81 42.86 -0.96
C ALA A 390 2.08 42.05 -2.25
N THR A 391 1.59 40.81 -2.31
CA THR A 391 1.65 39.95 -3.50
C THR A 391 0.88 40.58 -4.68
N ALA A 392 -0.33 41.06 -4.43
CA ALA A 392 -1.14 41.73 -5.45
C ALA A 392 -0.48 43.02 -5.97
N LEU A 393 0.14 43.80 -5.08
CA LEU A 393 0.89 45.01 -5.43
C LEU A 393 2.15 44.71 -6.24
N ALA A 394 2.90 43.65 -5.90
CA ALA A 394 4.06 43.21 -6.67
C ALA A 394 3.67 42.87 -8.12
N LEU A 395 2.58 42.12 -8.30
CA LEU A 395 2.06 41.78 -9.62
C LEU A 395 1.55 43.03 -10.37
N ALA A 396 0.85 43.93 -9.69
CA ALA A 396 0.40 45.19 -10.31
C ALA A 396 1.59 46.06 -10.76
N ALA A 397 2.66 46.11 -9.97
CA ALA A 397 3.90 46.79 -10.35
C ALA A 397 4.57 46.14 -11.57
N ALA A 398 4.61 44.80 -11.63
CA ALA A 398 5.11 44.08 -12.81
C ALA A 398 4.27 44.39 -14.07
N LYS A 399 2.94 44.45 -13.95
CA LYS A 399 2.03 44.83 -15.04
C LYS A 399 2.26 46.26 -15.54
N ALA A 400 2.38 47.22 -14.62
CA ALA A 400 2.66 48.60 -14.97
C ALA A 400 4.05 48.75 -15.63
N ALA A 401 5.04 48.02 -15.14
CA ALA A 401 6.38 47.95 -15.72
C ALA A 401 6.36 47.38 -17.14
N ARG A 402 5.60 46.31 -17.37
CA ARG A 402 5.38 45.75 -18.71
C ARG A 402 4.80 46.78 -19.69
N GLN A 403 3.77 47.51 -19.29
CA GLN A 403 3.15 48.55 -20.13
C GLN A 403 4.15 49.63 -20.55
N LYS A 404 5.08 50.01 -19.66
CA LYS A 404 6.15 50.96 -19.98
C LYS A 404 7.14 50.41 -21.00
N LEU A 405 7.52 49.12 -20.88
CA LEU A 405 8.37 48.45 -21.87
C LEU A 405 7.68 48.36 -23.23
N GLU A 406 6.38 48.05 -23.26
CA GLU A 406 5.57 48.06 -24.48
C GLU A 406 5.46 49.47 -25.10
N GLY A 407 5.51 50.52 -24.26
CA GLY A 407 5.57 51.93 -24.65
C GLY A 407 6.97 52.42 -25.10
N GLY A 408 7.99 51.55 -25.09
CA GLY A 408 9.33 51.86 -25.59
C GLY A 408 10.37 52.26 -24.54
N ALA A 409 10.06 52.17 -23.24
CA ALA A 409 11.07 52.30 -22.18
C ALA A 409 12.10 51.16 -22.26
N SER A 410 13.35 51.42 -21.89
CA SER A 410 14.36 50.35 -21.81
C SER A 410 14.18 49.50 -20.54
N PHE A 411 14.59 48.24 -20.59
CA PHE A 411 14.54 47.32 -19.45
C PHE A 411 15.36 47.85 -18.25
N ASP A 412 16.52 48.46 -18.53
CA ASP A 412 17.37 49.09 -17.51
C ASP A 412 16.70 50.27 -16.81
N ALA A 413 16.00 51.12 -17.56
CA ALA A 413 15.28 52.26 -16.98
C ALA A 413 14.15 51.78 -16.05
N VAL A 414 13.41 50.74 -16.45
CA VAL A 414 12.36 50.13 -15.63
C VAL A 414 12.95 49.49 -14.36
N ALA A 415 14.06 48.76 -14.48
CA ALA A 415 14.74 48.15 -13.33
C ALA A 415 15.24 49.21 -12.33
N GLN A 416 15.83 50.31 -12.83
CA GLN A 416 16.26 51.44 -12.01
C GLN A 416 15.09 52.14 -11.30
N GLU A 417 13.98 52.39 -12.01
CA GLU A 417 12.78 53.01 -11.42
C GLU A 417 12.21 52.15 -10.29
N LEU A 418 12.13 50.83 -10.51
CA LEU A 418 11.67 49.85 -9.52
C LEU A 418 12.73 49.54 -8.45
N LYS A 419 13.94 50.08 -8.58
CA LYS A 419 15.09 49.85 -7.69
C LYS A 419 15.38 48.36 -7.49
N VAL A 420 15.29 47.57 -8.55
CA VAL A 420 15.61 46.12 -8.55
C VAL A 420 16.74 45.84 -9.53
N SER A 421 17.49 44.77 -9.28
CA SER A 421 18.46 44.27 -10.24
C SER A 421 17.74 43.51 -11.35
N ALA A 422 18.16 43.74 -12.58
CA ALA A 422 17.80 42.93 -13.72
C ALA A 422 18.93 41.94 -14.01
N GLU A 423 18.59 40.67 -14.20
CA GLU A 423 19.55 39.68 -14.69
C GLU A 423 20.01 40.07 -16.11
N PRO A 424 21.26 39.78 -16.50
CA PRO A 424 21.75 40.05 -17.84
C PRO A 424 21.08 39.12 -18.86
N ALA A 425 20.94 39.61 -20.10
CA ALA A 425 20.36 38.83 -21.17
C ALA A 425 21.25 37.64 -21.52
N HIS A 426 20.69 36.43 -21.53
CA HIS A 426 21.40 35.21 -21.93
C HIS A 426 20.42 34.19 -22.53
N PHE A 427 20.96 33.23 -23.28
CA PHE A 427 20.16 32.15 -23.88
C PHE A 427 19.84 31.08 -22.84
N VAL A 428 18.57 30.72 -22.75
CA VAL A 428 18.04 29.74 -21.82
C VAL A 428 17.27 28.66 -22.58
N GLY A 429 17.53 27.39 -22.25
CA GLY A 429 16.81 26.22 -22.78
C GLY A 429 15.57 25.84 -21.96
N ARG A 430 14.70 24.98 -22.52
CA ARG A 430 13.44 24.56 -21.87
C ARG A 430 13.62 23.87 -20.50
N GLN A 431 14.78 23.27 -20.30
CA GLN A 431 15.13 22.52 -19.08
C GLN A 431 16.32 23.14 -18.32
N ASP A 432 16.67 24.38 -18.63
CA ASP A 432 17.82 25.05 -18.04
C ASP A 432 17.54 25.41 -16.56
N PRO A 433 18.31 24.88 -15.60
CA PRO A 433 18.09 25.13 -14.17
C PRO A 433 18.61 26.48 -13.69
N SER A 434 19.29 27.26 -14.53
CA SER A 434 19.89 28.55 -14.16
C SER A 434 18.86 29.65 -13.87
N ILE A 435 17.62 29.50 -14.34
CA ILE A 435 16.52 30.41 -14.04
C ILE A 435 15.38 29.69 -13.30
N PRO A 436 14.60 30.41 -12.47
CA PRO A 436 13.47 29.81 -11.75
C PRO A 436 12.45 29.16 -12.69
N ALA A 437 11.93 27.98 -12.32
CA ALA A 437 11.00 27.22 -13.17
C ALA A 437 9.77 28.03 -13.65
N PRO A 438 9.10 28.84 -12.81
CA PRO A 438 7.97 29.67 -13.27
C PRO A 438 8.37 30.69 -14.35
N VAL A 439 9.57 31.27 -14.22
CA VAL A 439 10.14 32.21 -15.20
C VAL A 439 10.42 31.49 -16.51
N ARG A 440 11.02 30.29 -16.44
CA ARG A 440 11.29 29.44 -17.61
C ARG A 440 10.01 29.09 -18.36
N GLU A 441 8.97 28.66 -17.66
CA GLU A 441 7.67 28.33 -18.27
C GLU A 441 7.02 29.56 -18.93
N ALA A 442 7.06 30.72 -18.26
CA ALA A 442 6.55 31.98 -18.83
C ALA A 442 7.30 32.38 -20.10
N VAL A 443 8.64 32.26 -20.10
CA VAL A 443 9.50 32.53 -21.25
C VAL A 443 9.16 31.65 -22.45
N PHE A 444 8.89 30.37 -22.25
CA PHE A 444 8.62 29.44 -23.36
C PHE A 444 7.16 29.42 -23.82
N SER A 445 6.25 30.05 -23.07
CA SER A 445 4.84 30.20 -23.43
C SER A 445 4.51 31.50 -24.19
N VAL A 446 5.43 32.49 -24.25
CA VAL A 446 5.22 33.67 -25.10
C VAL A 446 5.44 33.37 -26.60
N PRO A 447 4.82 34.13 -27.51
CA PRO A 447 5.09 34.03 -28.95
C PRO A 447 6.56 34.26 -29.31
N ARG A 448 7.01 33.74 -30.46
CA ARG A 448 8.34 34.05 -31.00
C ARG A 448 8.43 35.56 -31.31
N PRO A 449 9.45 36.28 -30.84
CA PRO A 449 9.65 37.70 -31.16
C PRO A 449 9.75 37.93 -32.68
N ALA A 450 8.92 38.83 -33.21
CA ALA A 450 8.90 39.21 -34.63
C ALA A 450 9.57 40.56 -34.86
N GLY A 451 10.86 40.65 -34.49
CA GLY A 451 11.67 41.88 -34.63
C GLY A 451 11.51 42.90 -33.50
N LYS A 452 10.62 42.65 -32.53
CA LYS A 452 10.48 43.41 -31.28
C LYS A 452 10.50 42.46 -30.08
N PRO A 453 11.03 42.87 -28.92
CA PRO A 453 10.98 42.07 -27.70
C PRO A 453 9.53 41.77 -27.28
N VAL A 454 9.32 40.62 -26.65
CA VAL A 454 8.04 40.23 -26.05
C VAL A 454 8.19 40.26 -24.54
N PHE A 455 7.27 40.95 -23.86
CA PHE A 455 7.29 41.11 -22.41
C PHE A 455 6.17 40.31 -21.76
N ARG A 456 6.45 39.73 -20.58
CA ARG A 456 5.44 39.04 -19.79
C ARG A 456 5.71 39.17 -18.30
N GLU A 457 4.67 39.46 -17.56
CA GLU A 457 4.63 39.40 -16.11
C GLU A 457 4.10 38.05 -15.61
N LEU A 458 4.51 37.65 -14.41
CA LEU A 458 4.00 36.46 -13.73
C LEU A 458 4.08 36.62 -12.20
N SER A 459 3.21 35.89 -11.51
CA SER A 459 3.33 35.67 -10.06
C SER A 459 4.37 34.58 -9.78
N LEU A 460 5.10 34.73 -8.68
CA LEU A 460 6.05 33.75 -8.19
C LEU A 460 5.47 33.01 -6.97
N SER A 461 6.00 31.82 -6.70
CA SER A 461 5.55 30.94 -5.60
C SER A 461 5.83 31.51 -4.21
N ASP A 462 6.79 32.43 -4.09
CA ASP A 462 7.13 33.16 -2.86
C ASP A 462 6.22 34.39 -2.63
N GLY A 463 5.21 34.58 -3.48
CA GLY A 463 4.31 35.74 -3.47
C GLY A 463 4.87 36.97 -4.21
N GLY A 464 6.11 36.94 -4.69
CA GLY A 464 6.64 37.99 -5.55
C GLY A 464 6.02 37.99 -6.95
N ALA A 465 6.52 38.88 -7.79
CA ALA A 465 6.25 38.88 -9.22
C ALA A 465 7.55 38.93 -10.02
N ALA A 466 7.54 38.43 -11.24
CA ALA A 466 8.62 38.62 -12.19
C ALA A 466 8.12 39.33 -13.45
N LEU A 467 9.03 40.02 -14.12
CA LEU A 467 8.84 40.58 -15.45
C LEU A 467 9.95 40.05 -16.34
N VAL A 468 9.57 39.38 -17.42
CA VAL A 468 10.48 38.78 -18.38
C VAL A 468 10.42 39.51 -19.71
N GLU A 469 11.56 39.58 -20.37
CA GLU A 469 11.75 40.03 -21.73
C GLU A 469 12.35 38.87 -22.54
N VAL A 470 11.76 38.60 -23.70
CA VAL A 470 12.27 37.65 -24.69
C VAL A 470 12.55 38.40 -25.98
N THR A 471 13.81 38.45 -26.38
CA THR A 471 14.27 39.24 -27.53
C THR A 471 14.52 38.38 -28.77
N ARG A 472 15.09 37.18 -28.59
CA ARG A 472 15.54 36.30 -29.66
C ARG A 472 15.23 34.84 -29.36
N VAL A 473 15.07 34.07 -30.43
CA VAL A 473 14.92 32.60 -30.37
C VAL A 473 15.92 32.00 -31.33
N ARG A 474 16.75 31.10 -30.82
CA ARG A 474 17.64 30.26 -31.62
C ARG A 474 17.35 28.79 -31.33
N THR A 475 17.88 27.93 -32.18
CA THR A 475 17.87 26.49 -31.93
C THR A 475 19.33 26.10 -31.71
N ALA A 476 19.63 25.46 -30.58
CA ALA A 476 20.92 24.86 -30.35
C ALA A 476 21.22 23.79 -31.42
N ALA A 477 22.50 23.43 -31.56
CA ALA A 477 22.87 22.33 -32.44
C ALA A 477 22.07 21.08 -32.05
N ALA A 478 21.56 20.37 -33.05
CA ALA A 478 20.80 19.16 -32.80
C ALA A 478 21.68 18.16 -32.04
N HIS A 479 21.07 17.44 -31.08
CA HIS A 479 21.76 16.32 -30.42
C HIS A 479 22.19 15.27 -31.45
N ASP A 480 23.12 14.39 -31.07
CA ASP A 480 23.50 13.25 -31.90
C ASP A 480 22.28 12.39 -32.28
N GLU A 481 22.40 11.64 -33.37
CA GLU A 481 21.31 10.87 -33.96
C GLU A 481 20.71 9.85 -32.97
N GLU A 482 21.54 9.22 -32.13
CA GLU A 482 21.11 8.26 -31.13
C GLU A 482 20.22 8.90 -30.05
N THR A 483 20.61 10.09 -29.58
CA THR A 483 19.79 10.89 -28.66
C THR A 483 18.46 11.28 -29.31
N GLN A 484 18.45 11.68 -30.58
CA GLN A 484 17.21 12.04 -31.28
C GLN A 484 16.25 10.85 -31.43
N VAL A 485 16.78 9.67 -31.79
CA VAL A 485 15.99 8.44 -31.91
C VAL A 485 15.41 8.03 -30.56
N THR A 486 16.23 8.07 -29.51
CA THR A 486 15.79 7.71 -28.15
C THR A 486 14.66 8.61 -27.66
N ARG A 487 14.76 9.93 -27.91
CA ARG A 487 13.71 10.88 -27.52
C ARG A 487 12.44 10.69 -28.34
N ALA A 488 12.57 10.52 -29.67
CA ALA A 488 11.43 10.25 -30.53
C ALA A 488 10.69 8.97 -30.09
N ARG A 489 11.42 7.93 -29.66
CA ARG A 489 10.81 6.70 -29.13
C ARG A 489 10.03 6.96 -27.85
N ARG A 490 10.61 7.72 -26.90
CA ARG A 490 9.92 8.07 -25.66
C ARG A 490 8.65 8.89 -25.90
N GLU A 491 8.70 9.83 -26.85
CA GLU A 491 7.51 10.64 -27.16
C GLU A 491 6.44 9.80 -27.87
N ALA A 492 6.80 8.88 -28.76
CA ALA A 492 5.85 7.93 -29.35
C ALA A 492 5.24 6.99 -28.29
N GLU A 493 6.03 6.49 -27.34
CA GLU A 493 5.55 5.68 -26.20
C GLU A 493 4.55 6.48 -25.33
N ARG A 494 4.82 7.77 -25.12
CA ARG A 494 3.92 8.68 -24.38
C ARG A 494 2.60 8.89 -25.12
N LEU A 495 2.65 9.26 -26.40
CA LEU A 495 1.47 9.45 -27.25
C LEU A 495 0.63 8.17 -27.35
N GLY A 496 1.27 7.02 -27.54
CA GLY A 496 0.56 5.74 -27.59
C GLY A 496 -0.13 5.40 -26.26
N THR A 497 0.42 5.86 -25.13
CA THR A 497 -0.21 5.71 -23.81
C THR A 497 -1.44 6.62 -23.66
N ASP A 498 -1.35 7.85 -24.17
CA ASP A 498 -2.49 8.78 -24.22
C ASP A 498 -3.61 8.21 -25.10
N ASP A 499 -3.29 7.66 -26.27
CA ASP A 499 -4.25 7.03 -27.18
C ASP A 499 -4.92 5.80 -26.58
N ALA A 500 -4.17 4.94 -25.90
CA ALA A 500 -4.73 3.79 -25.19
C ALA A 500 -5.68 4.24 -24.07
N SER A 501 -5.35 5.33 -23.38
CA SER A 501 -6.20 5.92 -22.34
C SER A 501 -7.49 6.50 -22.94
N ALA A 502 -7.37 7.29 -24.02
CA ALA A 502 -8.50 7.86 -24.75
C ALA A 502 -9.43 6.77 -25.30
N TYR A 503 -8.88 5.66 -25.82
CA TYR A 503 -9.65 4.49 -26.23
C TYR A 503 -10.48 3.92 -25.07
N VAL A 504 -9.88 3.74 -23.88
CA VAL A 504 -10.60 3.24 -22.70
C VAL A 504 -11.67 4.21 -22.23
N GLU A 505 -11.40 5.51 -22.23
CA GLU A 505 -12.39 6.54 -21.89
C GLU A 505 -13.57 6.53 -22.86
N GLU A 506 -13.32 6.45 -24.16
CA GLU A 506 -14.37 6.38 -25.18
C GLU A 506 -15.20 5.09 -25.06
N MET A 507 -14.54 3.96 -24.79
CA MET A 507 -15.24 2.69 -24.54
C MET A 507 -16.13 2.76 -23.29
N ARG A 508 -15.70 3.46 -22.24
CA ARG A 508 -16.53 3.69 -21.04
C ARG A 508 -17.70 4.62 -21.34
N ARG A 509 -17.46 5.71 -22.08
CA ARG A 509 -18.46 6.71 -22.45
C ARG A 509 -19.57 6.11 -23.32
N THR A 510 -19.25 5.15 -24.17
CA THR A 510 -20.16 4.51 -25.12
C THR A 510 -20.73 3.17 -24.64
N ALA A 511 -20.30 2.68 -23.48
CA ALA A 511 -20.78 1.41 -22.94
C ALA A 511 -22.27 1.47 -22.55
N ASP A 512 -23.08 0.53 -23.05
CA ASP A 512 -24.42 0.26 -22.52
C ASP A 512 -24.31 -0.45 -21.16
N VAL A 513 -24.31 0.31 -20.07
CA VAL A 513 -24.23 -0.22 -18.71
C VAL A 513 -25.62 -0.56 -18.19
N ARG A 514 -25.96 -1.85 -18.22
CA ARG A 514 -27.16 -2.37 -17.54
C ARG A 514 -26.82 -2.76 -16.11
N LYS A 515 -27.25 -1.94 -15.16
CA LYS A 515 -27.17 -2.29 -13.73
C LYS A 515 -28.15 -3.44 -13.46
N ASN A 516 -27.68 -4.54 -12.88
CA ASN A 516 -28.54 -5.61 -12.42
C ASN A 516 -29.16 -5.19 -11.07
N PRO A 517 -30.46 -4.85 -11.01
CA PRO A 517 -31.08 -4.39 -9.77
C PRO A 517 -31.17 -5.49 -8.71
N LYS A 518 -31.05 -6.77 -9.10
CA LYS A 518 -31.09 -7.93 -8.21
C LYS A 518 -29.73 -8.33 -7.63
N ALA A 519 -28.66 -7.59 -7.93
CA ALA A 519 -27.32 -7.90 -7.40
C ALA A 519 -27.10 -7.34 -5.98
N PHE A 520 -28.05 -6.53 -5.48
CA PHE A 520 -28.01 -5.90 -4.16
C PHE A 520 -29.25 -6.23 -3.31
N GLU A 521 -30.09 -7.16 -3.78
CA GLU A 521 -31.14 -7.85 -3.00
C GLU A 521 -30.58 -9.18 -2.54
#